data_AF-A0A9W5X198-F1
#
_entry.id   AF-A0A9W5X198-F1
#
_cell.length_a   1.000
_cell.length_b   1.000
_cell.length_c   1.000
_cell.angle_alpha   90.00
_cell.angle_beta   90.00
_cell.angle_gamma   90.00
#
_symmetry.space_group_name_H-M   'P 1'
#
loop_
_entity.id
_entity.type
_entity.pdbx_description
1 polymer ?
#
loop_
_entity_poly.entity_id
_entity_poly.type
_entity_poly.pdbx_seq_one_letter_code
_entity_poly.pdbx_strand_id
1 'polypeptide(L)'
;MTTRSTLGAGALATVLAVAGCSSSPQPAYQPPQGALIPGTAQATVNGRDAGTTHSVDCMTIGPMTMISTGGDESGVYTMVSNAEGLDVKLLRLTDLGGFTGSYNQGLDGEATVSMTDRTYDINGTAVGFDLDNPSFRSTGDFRIKIAC
;
A
#
# COMPACT_ATOMS: atom_id res chain seq x y z
N MET A 1 59.24 48.99 49.32
CA MET A 1 57.91 49.34 48.77
C MET A 1 57.47 48.22 47.85
N THR A 2 56.55 47.40 48.33
CA THR A 2 55.99 46.22 47.64
C THR A 2 54.73 46.64 46.88
N THR A 3 54.78 46.57 45.54
CA THR A 3 53.66 47.00 44.67
C THR A 3 52.99 45.79 44.01
N ARG A 4 51.87 45.40 44.62
CA ARG A 4 50.58 44.93 44.08
C ARG A 4 50.51 44.32 42.67
N SER A 5 50.12 43.04 42.64
CA SER A 5 49.57 42.28 41.52
C SER A 5 48.19 42.80 41.07
N THR A 6 47.92 42.78 39.76
CA THR A 6 46.55 42.81 39.20
C THR A 6 46.43 41.73 38.11
N LEU A 7 45.52 40.78 38.34
CA LEU A 7 45.10 39.77 37.39
C LEU A 7 44.10 40.40 36.40
N GLY A 8 44.44 40.44 35.12
CA GLY A 8 43.50 40.75 34.05
C GLY A 8 42.97 39.45 33.45
N ALA A 9 41.72 39.09 33.76
CA ALA A 9 41.02 37.97 33.14
C ALA A 9 40.46 38.40 31.79
N GLY A 10 41.10 37.96 30.69
CA GLY A 10 40.57 38.10 29.34
C GLY A 10 39.54 37.02 29.06
N ALA A 11 38.27 37.40 28.90
CA ALA A 11 37.21 36.50 28.47
C ALA A 11 37.31 36.25 26.96
N LEU A 12 37.76 35.05 26.59
CA LEU A 12 37.70 34.55 25.21
C LEU A 12 36.28 34.08 24.91
N ALA A 13 35.54 34.85 24.12
CA ALA A 13 34.24 34.46 23.60
C ALA A 13 34.43 33.42 22.48
N THR A 14 34.14 32.16 22.78
CA THR A 14 34.09 31.08 21.80
C THR A 14 32.79 31.16 21.01
N VAL A 15 32.89 31.48 19.71
CA VAL A 15 31.77 31.39 18.78
C VAL A 15 31.48 29.91 18.52
N LEU A 16 30.45 29.37 19.18
CA LEU A 16 29.89 28.06 18.88
C LEU A 16 29.18 28.13 17.52
N ALA A 17 29.85 27.65 16.47
CA ALA A 17 29.20 27.38 15.19
C ALA A 17 28.26 26.20 15.39
N VAL A 18 26.96 26.48 15.49
CA VAL A 18 25.91 25.46 15.47
C VAL A 18 25.90 24.92 14.04
N ALA A 19 26.50 23.75 13.82
CA ALA A 19 26.27 22.97 12.61
C ALA A 19 24.80 22.53 12.62
N GLY A 20 23.92 23.40 12.10
CA GLY A 20 22.55 23.05 11.85
C GLY A 20 22.53 21.90 10.87
N CYS A 21 22.02 20.75 11.30
CA CYS A 21 21.68 19.64 10.42
C CYS A 21 20.58 20.11 9.47
N SER A 22 20.93 20.83 8.41
CA SER A 22 19.99 21.16 7.35
C SER A 22 19.70 19.88 6.58
N SER A 23 18.61 19.22 6.93
CA SER A 23 18.04 18.16 6.12
C SER A 23 17.61 18.78 4.79
N SER A 24 18.49 18.70 3.78
CA SER A 24 18.11 19.00 2.41
C SER A 24 16.87 18.17 2.05
N PRO A 25 15.81 18.75 1.43
CA PRO A 25 14.61 18.01 1.09
C PRO A 25 14.99 16.76 0.28
N GLN A 26 14.66 15.58 0.78
CA GLN A 26 14.86 14.36 -0.01
C GLN A 26 13.92 14.42 -1.23
N PRO A 27 14.39 14.00 -2.41
CA PRO A 27 13.53 13.90 -3.58
C PRO A 27 12.31 13.03 -3.27
N ALA A 28 11.12 13.46 -3.71
CA ALA A 28 9.92 12.65 -3.60
C ALA A 28 10.13 11.33 -4.35
N TYR A 29 9.72 10.21 -3.73
CA TYR A 29 9.78 8.90 -4.38
C TYR A 29 8.87 8.89 -5.61
N GLN A 30 9.39 8.35 -6.71
CA GLN A 30 8.69 8.30 -7.99
C GLN A 30 8.68 6.84 -8.47
N PRO A 31 7.50 6.18 -8.49
CA PRO A 31 7.41 4.77 -8.80
C PRO A 31 7.72 4.52 -10.28
N PRO A 32 8.31 3.35 -10.62
CA PRO A 32 8.46 2.95 -12.00
C PRO A 32 7.09 2.80 -12.69
N GLN A 33 7.09 2.79 -14.02
CA GLN A 33 5.87 2.58 -14.79
C GLN A 33 5.17 1.28 -14.37
N GLY A 34 3.88 1.38 -14.05
CA GLY A 34 3.05 0.25 -13.65
C GLY A 34 2.97 0.00 -12.14
N ALA A 35 3.87 0.60 -11.34
CA ALA A 35 3.81 0.59 -9.89
C ALA A 35 3.04 1.80 -9.34
N LEU A 36 2.51 1.66 -8.13
CA LEU A 36 1.84 2.71 -7.36
C LEU A 36 2.75 3.26 -6.25
N ILE A 37 2.33 4.38 -5.67
CA ILE A 37 2.94 4.89 -4.44
C ILE A 37 2.58 3.93 -3.29
N PRO A 38 3.52 3.51 -2.44
CA PRO A 38 3.20 2.67 -1.28
C PRO A 38 2.10 3.28 -0.41
N GLY A 39 1.19 2.44 0.07
CA GLY A 39 -0.02 2.86 0.79
C GLY A 39 -1.20 3.20 -0.11
N THR A 40 -1.12 2.93 -1.42
CA THR A 40 -2.21 3.22 -2.36
C THR A 40 -2.67 1.97 -3.12
N ALA A 41 -3.94 1.95 -3.49
CA ALA A 41 -4.51 0.92 -4.34
C ALA A 41 -5.47 1.51 -5.37
N GLN A 42 -5.56 0.85 -6.53
CA GLN A 42 -6.46 1.19 -7.63
C GLN A 42 -7.23 -0.06 -8.02
N ALA A 43 -8.51 0.08 -8.32
CA ALA A 43 -9.34 -1.06 -8.68
C ALA A 43 -10.31 -0.73 -9.82
N THR A 44 -10.55 -1.72 -10.66
CA THR A 44 -11.62 -1.72 -11.65
C THR A 44 -12.37 -3.03 -11.53
N VAL A 45 -13.70 -2.97 -11.49
CA VAL A 45 -14.58 -4.15 -11.42
C VAL A 45 -15.62 -4.04 -12.52
N ASN A 46 -15.80 -5.08 -13.33
CA ASN A 46 -16.72 -5.08 -14.49
C ASN A 46 -16.53 -3.89 -15.44
N GLY A 47 -15.28 -3.43 -15.60
CA GLY A 47 -14.95 -2.24 -16.39
C GLY A 47 -15.33 -0.90 -15.75
N ARG A 48 -15.95 -0.90 -14.57
CA ARG A 48 -16.26 0.29 -13.77
C ARG A 48 -15.04 0.64 -12.92
N ASP A 49 -14.54 1.87 -13.06
CA ASP A 49 -13.46 2.38 -12.21
C ASP A 49 -13.98 2.54 -10.78
N ALA A 50 -13.35 1.84 -9.83
CA ALA A 50 -13.67 1.93 -8.40
C ALA A 50 -12.80 2.98 -7.69
N GLY A 51 -11.92 3.67 -8.42
CA GLY A 51 -11.12 4.78 -7.93
C GLY A 51 -9.79 4.36 -7.29
N THR A 52 -9.17 5.33 -6.63
CA THR A 52 -7.92 5.16 -5.89
C THR A 52 -8.17 5.32 -4.39
N THR A 53 -7.68 4.38 -3.59
CA THR A 53 -7.66 4.50 -2.13
C THR A 53 -6.23 4.71 -1.61
N HIS A 54 -6.13 5.40 -0.48
CA HIS A 54 -4.89 5.62 0.28
C HIS A 54 -4.91 4.86 1.63
N SER A 55 -5.89 3.96 1.77
CA SER A 55 -6.03 3.05 2.91
C SER A 55 -5.61 1.67 2.44
N VAL A 56 -4.37 1.29 2.76
CA VAL A 56 -3.79 -0.03 2.47
C VAL A 56 -3.09 -0.52 3.72
N ASP A 57 -3.47 -1.69 4.21
CA ASP A 57 -2.78 -2.40 5.27
C ASP A 57 -2.23 -3.72 4.74
N CYS A 58 -0.96 -3.98 5.00
CA CYS A 58 -0.26 -5.17 4.55
C CYS A 58 0.42 -5.86 5.73
N MET A 59 0.03 -7.11 6.00
CA MET A 59 0.62 -7.94 7.04
C MET A 59 1.20 -9.21 6.43
N THR A 60 2.50 -9.43 6.63
CA THR A 60 3.21 -10.63 6.15
C THR A 60 3.49 -11.59 7.31
N ILE A 61 3.09 -12.86 7.17
CA ILE A 61 3.40 -13.94 8.10
C ILE A 61 3.96 -15.12 7.30
N GLY A 62 5.25 -15.41 7.47
CA GLY A 62 5.93 -16.42 6.66
C GLY A 62 5.83 -16.08 5.16
N PRO A 63 5.39 -17.01 4.29
CA PRO A 63 5.23 -16.74 2.87
C PRO A 63 3.92 -16.05 2.49
N MET A 64 3.05 -15.76 3.46
CA MET A 64 1.70 -15.25 3.22
C MET A 64 1.64 -13.76 3.51
N THR A 65 1.18 -12.98 2.54
CA THR A 65 0.85 -11.55 2.69
C THR A 65 -0.66 -11.38 2.68
N MET A 66 -1.22 -10.90 3.79
CA MET A 66 -2.60 -10.45 3.90
C MET A 66 -2.65 -8.96 3.59
N ILE A 67 -3.56 -8.55 2.73
CA ILE A 67 -3.68 -7.17 2.27
C ILE A 67 -5.15 -6.75 2.38
N SER A 68 -5.41 -5.63 3.05
CA SER A 68 -6.73 -4.98 3.04
C SER A 68 -6.61 -3.58 2.45
N THR A 69 -7.63 -3.16 1.70
CA THR A 69 -7.71 -1.82 1.11
C THR A 69 -9.11 -1.25 1.31
N GLY A 70 -9.19 0.07 1.51
CA GLY A 70 -10.47 0.74 1.79
C GLY A 70 -10.92 0.50 3.24
N GLY A 71 -12.14 -0.01 3.42
CA GLY A 71 -12.74 -0.33 4.72
C GLY A 71 -13.84 -1.39 4.62
N ASP A 72 -14.56 -1.62 5.72
CA ASP A 72 -15.55 -2.70 5.81
C ASP A 72 -16.76 -2.52 4.89
N GLU A 73 -17.14 -1.27 4.59
CA GLU A 73 -18.27 -0.96 3.72
C GLU A 73 -17.93 -1.10 2.24
N SER A 74 -16.70 -0.80 1.84
CA SER A 74 -16.21 -0.92 0.46
C SER A 74 -14.70 -1.14 0.45
N GLY A 75 -14.26 -2.19 -0.24
CA GLY A 75 -12.85 -2.52 -0.25
C GLY A 75 -12.47 -3.88 -0.83
N VAL A 76 -11.18 -4.17 -0.72
CA VAL A 76 -10.58 -5.45 -1.13
C VAL A 76 -9.91 -6.07 0.08
N TYR A 77 -10.09 -7.39 0.24
CA TYR A 77 -9.24 -8.21 1.10
C TYR A 77 -8.63 -9.34 0.27
N THR A 78 -7.32 -9.52 0.31
CA THR A 78 -6.64 -10.57 -0.46
C THR A 78 -5.53 -11.23 0.36
N MET A 79 -5.28 -12.50 0.08
CA MET A 79 -4.11 -13.22 0.56
C MET A 79 -3.26 -13.64 -0.62
N VAL A 80 -1.99 -13.24 -0.63
CA VAL A 80 -1.01 -13.64 -1.65
C VAL A 80 0.08 -14.47 -0.99
N SER A 81 0.35 -15.65 -1.56
CA SER A 81 1.48 -16.49 -1.17
C SER A 81 2.67 -16.21 -2.08
N ASN A 82 3.89 -16.30 -1.55
CA ASN A 82 5.13 -16.33 -2.31
C ASN A 82 5.92 -17.64 -2.15
N ALA A 83 5.32 -18.69 -1.55
CA ALA A 83 6.02 -19.92 -1.17
C ALA A 83 6.64 -20.68 -2.36
N GLU A 84 5.94 -20.75 -3.49
CA GLU A 84 6.35 -21.48 -4.71
C GLU A 84 6.30 -20.57 -5.95
N GLY A 85 6.31 -19.26 -5.72
CA GLY A 85 5.91 -18.24 -6.70
C GLY A 85 4.74 -17.42 -6.17
N LEU A 86 4.47 -16.29 -6.83
CA LEU A 86 3.34 -15.42 -6.47
C LEU A 86 2.03 -16.07 -6.88
N ASP A 87 1.13 -16.20 -5.91
CA ASP A 87 -0.15 -16.86 -6.10
C ASP A 87 -1.23 -16.26 -5.19
N VAL A 88 -2.39 -15.96 -5.76
CA VAL A 88 -3.52 -15.42 -4.99
C VAL A 88 -4.25 -16.60 -4.36
N LYS A 89 -4.34 -16.62 -3.03
CA LYS A 89 -5.04 -17.69 -2.30
C LYS A 89 -6.52 -17.40 -2.14
N LEU A 90 -6.86 -16.13 -1.93
CA LEU A 90 -8.23 -15.65 -1.93
C LEU A 90 -8.25 -14.16 -2.26
N LEU A 91 -9.38 -13.71 -2.79
CA LEU A 91 -9.68 -12.29 -2.95
C LEU A 91 -11.16 -12.06 -2.68
N ARG A 92 -11.49 -11.05 -1.88
CA ARG A 92 -12.85 -10.61 -1.57
C ARG A 92 -13.02 -9.17 -2.02
N LEU A 93 -14.10 -8.92 -2.72
CA LEU A 93 -14.61 -7.60 -3.08
C LEU A 93 -15.85 -7.33 -2.24
N THR A 94 -15.85 -6.21 -1.53
CA THR A 94 -17.03 -5.70 -0.82
C THR A 94 -17.42 -4.39 -1.47
N ASP A 95 -18.64 -4.31 -1.99
CA ASP A 95 -19.21 -3.11 -2.65
C ASP A 95 -18.17 -2.30 -3.44
N LEU A 96 -17.48 -2.98 -4.36
CA LEU A 96 -16.41 -2.37 -5.14
C LEU A 96 -16.84 -2.29 -6.60
N GLY A 97 -17.01 -1.07 -7.11
CA GLY A 97 -17.56 -0.85 -8.45
C GLY A 97 -19.01 -1.35 -8.60
N GLY A 98 -19.76 -1.46 -7.51
CA GLY A 98 -21.13 -2.00 -7.50
C GLY A 98 -21.21 -3.52 -7.50
N PHE A 99 -20.15 -4.22 -7.07
CA PHE A 99 -20.10 -5.67 -7.01
C PHE A 99 -19.58 -6.15 -5.65
N THR A 100 -20.17 -7.22 -5.13
CA THR A 100 -19.69 -7.94 -3.94
C THR A 100 -19.48 -9.41 -4.31
N GLY A 101 -18.28 -9.94 -4.07
CA GLY A 101 -17.97 -11.32 -4.44
C GLY A 101 -16.61 -11.79 -3.98
N SER A 102 -16.26 -13.03 -4.33
CA SER A 102 -14.96 -13.58 -3.96
C SER A 102 -14.40 -14.56 -4.98
N TYR A 103 -13.08 -14.66 -4.97
CA TYR A 103 -12.27 -15.73 -5.53
C TYR A 103 -11.63 -16.50 -4.37
N ASN A 104 -11.60 -17.83 -4.48
CA ASN A 104 -10.85 -18.71 -3.57
C ASN A 104 -10.15 -19.76 -4.41
N GLN A 105 -8.85 -19.95 -4.18
CA GLN A 105 -8.06 -20.88 -4.97
C GLN A 105 -8.65 -22.31 -4.90
N GLY A 106 -8.79 -22.93 -6.08
CA GLY A 106 -9.31 -24.29 -6.21
C GLY A 106 -10.84 -24.41 -6.09
N LEU A 107 -11.56 -23.29 -6.00
CA LEU A 107 -13.02 -23.24 -6.05
C LEU A 107 -13.50 -22.55 -7.33
N ASP A 108 -14.30 -21.49 -7.20
CA ASP A 108 -14.83 -20.71 -8.32
C ASP A 108 -13.98 -19.46 -8.61
N GLY A 109 -13.95 -19.09 -9.89
CA GLY A 109 -13.21 -17.93 -10.39
C GLY A 109 -11.73 -18.24 -10.66
N GLU A 110 -11.01 -17.24 -11.12
CA GLU A 110 -9.60 -17.33 -11.46
C GLU A 110 -8.88 -16.07 -10.99
N ALA A 111 -7.61 -16.18 -10.60
CA ALA A 111 -6.81 -15.03 -10.26
C ALA A 111 -5.35 -15.26 -10.67
N THR A 112 -4.73 -14.19 -11.16
CA THR A 112 -3.31 -14.11 -11.47
C THR A 112 -2.73 -12.92 -10.73
N VAL A 113 -1.45 -13.01 -10.39
CA VAL A 113 -0.73 -11.92 -9.72
C VAL A 113 0.65 -11.77 -10.31
N SER A 114 1.04 -10.53 -10.53
CA SER A 114 2.43 -10.15 -10.77
C SER A 114 2.83 -9.03 -9.80
N MET A 115 4.12 -8.72 -9.75
CA MET A 115 4.63 -7.66 -8.89
C MET A 115 5.59 -6.76 -9.67
N THR A 116 5.39 -5.45 -9.55
CA THR A 116 6.33 -4.42 -10.03
C THR A 116 6.71 -3.54 -8.85
N ASP A 117 8.01 -3.48 -8.53
CA ASP A 117 8.52 -2.92 -7.26
C ASP A 117 7.79 -3.54 -6.05
N ARG A 118 6.92 -2.77 -5.40
CA ARG A 118 6.13 -3.16 -4.23
C ARG A 118 4.62 -3.22 -4.52
N THR A 119 4.25 -3.12 -5.81
CA THR A 119 2.86 -3.14 -6.27
C THR A 119 2.47 -4.54 -6.75
N TYR A 120 1.51 -5.15 -6.07
CA TYR A 120 0.80 -6.32 -6.55
C TYR A 120 -0.16 -5.90 -7.68
N ASP A 121 -0.10 -6.56 -8.82
CA ASP A 121 -1.04 -6.39 -9.93
C ASP A 121 -1.84 -7.69 -10.08
N ILE A 122 -3.08 -7.66 -9.58
CA ILE A 122 -3.96 -8.81 -9.39
C ILE A 122 -5.14 -8.70 -10.36
N ASN A 123 -5.28 -9.70 -11.23
CA ASN A 123 -6.30 -9.74 -12.28
C ASN A 123 -7.04 -11.07 -12.25
N GLY A 124 -8.35 -11.06 -12.48
CA GLY A 124 -9.12 -12.29 -12.40
C GLY A 124 -10.64 -12.10 -12.40
N THR A 125 -11.33 -13.12 -11.93
CA THR A 125 -12.78 -13.17 -11.80
C THR A 125 -13.17 -13.58 -10.38
N ALA A 126 -14.20 -12.93 -9.84
CA ALA A 126 -14.80 -13.25 -8.56
C ALA A 126 -16.27 -13.62 -8.79
N VAL A 127 -16.79 -14.56 -7.99
CA VAL A 127 -18.20 -14.94 -8.06
C VAL A 127 -18.96 -14.33 -6.88
N GLY A 128 -20.12 -13.75 -7.18
CA GLY A 128 -20.85 -12.92 -6.23
C GLY A 128 -22.12 -12.33 -6.83
N PHE A 129 -22.38 -11.06 -6.53
CA PHE A 129 -23.61 -10.34 -6.87
C PHE A 129 -23.30 -8.94 -7.37
N ASP A 130 -24.01 -8.56 -8.43
CA ASP A 130 -24.14 -7.17 -8.85
C ASP A 130 -25.15 -6.47 -7.93
N LEU A 131 -24.80 -5.30 -7.40
CA LEU A 131 -25.65 -4.59 -6.44
C LEU A 131 -26.88 -3.94 -7.09
N ASP A 132 -26.87 -3.73 -8.40
CA ASP A 132 -28.05 -3.30 -9.15
C ASP A 132 -29.06 -4.47 -9.33
N ASN A 133 -28.61 -5.72 -9.20
CA ASN A 133 -29.45 -6.91 -9.31
C ASN A 133 -29.03 -8.05 -8.34
N PRO A 134 -29.15 -7.84 -7.02
CA PRO A 134 -28.50 -8.69 -6.02
C PRO A 134 -29.16 -10.06 -5.83
N SER A 135 -30.31 -10.32 -6.47
CA SER A 135 -31.00 -11.62 -6.37
C SER A 135 -30.36 -12.72 -7.22
N PHE A 136 -29.47 -12.37 -8.16
CA PHE A 136 -28.87 -13.33 -9.08
C PHE A 136 -27.36 -13.39 -8.92
N ARG A 137 -26.85 -14.61 -8.74
CA ARG A 137 -25.41 -14.86 -8.74
C ARG A 137 -24.83 -14.49 -10.11
N SER A 138 -23.69 -13.82 -10.09
CA SER A 138 -22.95 -13.41 -11.28
C SER A 138 -21.45 -13.58 -11.07
N THR A 139 -20.71 -13.56 -12.16
CA THR A 139 -19.25 -13.50 -12.16
C THR A 139 -18.83 -12.09 -12.56
N GLY A 140 -17.94 -11.48 -11.78
CA GLY A 140 -17.39 -10.17 -12.04
C GLY A 140 -15.90 -10.22 -12.32
N ASP A 141 -15.45 -9.52 -13.36
CA ASP A 141 -14.04 -9.34 -13.67
C ASP A 141 -13.44 -8.26 -12.77
N PHE A 142 -12.22 -8.46 -12.27
CA PHE A 142 -11.49 -7.44 -11.51
C PHE A 142 -10.07 -7.22 -12.07
N ARG A 143 -9.60 -5.99 -11.93
CA ARG A 143 -8.19 -5.58 -12.08
C ARG A 143 -7.84 -4.69 -10.91
N ILE A 144 -6.89 -5.12 -10.08
CA ILE A 144 -6.58 -4.48 -8.81
C ILE A 144 -5.07 -4.33 -8.68
N LYS A 145 -4.62 -3.10 -8.43
CA LYS A 145 -3.24 -2.78 -8.09
C LYS A 145 -3.16 -2.35 -6.64
N ILE A 146 -2.25 -2.93 -5.87
CA ILE A 146 -2.06 -2.59 -4.45
C ILE A 146 -0.57 -2.44 -4.17
N ALA A 147 -0.15 -1.25 -3.72
CA ALA A 147 1.20 -1.05 -3.23
C ALA A 147 1.23 -1.07 -1.70
N CYS A 148 1.83 -2.14 -1.18
CA CYS A 148 2.54 -2.08 0.09
C CYS A 148 3.87 -1.29 -0.15
#